data_AF-A0A350DMN2-F1
#
_entry.id   AF-A0A350DMN2-F1
#
_cell.length_a   1.000
_cell.length_b   1.000
_cell.length_c   1.000
_cell.angle_alpha   90.00
_cell.angle_beta   90.00
_cell.angle_gamma   90.00
#
_symmetry.space_group_name_H-M   'P 1'
#
loop_
_entity.id
_entity.type
_entity.pdbx_description
1 polymer ?
#
loop_
_entity_poly.entity_id
_entity_poly.type
_entity_poly.pdbx_seq_one_letter_code
_entity_poly.pdbx_strand_id
1 'polypeptide(L)'
;IDSTRRALSTPPQYLQTFKQPRYQTADLIDTLAIDYDIGNRNRIKPTIAEATRAILRRDPERILLATADHPDTVLLRHLCSERDINITVLGAKILPYQAITLI
;
A
#
# COMPACT_ATOMS: atom_id res chain seq x y z
N ILE A 1 -4.78 -13.99 30.64
CA ILE A 1 -5.11 -13.00 29.58
C ILE A 1 -6.46 -12.35 29.85
N ASP A 2 -7.55 -13.10 29.96
CA ASP A 2 -8.88 -12.50 30.19
C ASP A 2 -9.10 -11.90 31.59
N SER A 3 -8.60 -12.56 32.64
CA SER A 3 -8.61 -12.02 34.01
C SER A 3 -7.80 -10.73 34.13
N THR A 4 -6.65 -10.67 33.44
CA THR A 4 -5.78 -9.49 33.38
C THR A 4 -6.41 -8.34 32.59
N ARG A 5 -7.12 -8.64 31.49
CA ARG A 5 -7.86 -7.65 30.69
C ARG A 5 -9.03 -7.04 31.48
N ARG A 6 -9.75 -7.85 32.27
CA ARG A 6 -10.86 -7.38 33.12
C ARG A 6 -10.43 -6.47 34.28
N ALA A 7 -9.18 -6.57 34.72
CA ALA A 7 -8.62 -5.71 35.76
C ALA A 7 -8.13 -4.34 35.25
N LEU A 8 -8.15 -4.11 33.92
CA LEU A 8 -7.85 -2.80 33.34
C LEU A 8 -9.06 -1.88 33.50
N SER A 9 -9.10 -1.15 34.60
CA SER A 9 -10.13 -0.13 34.89
C SER A 9 -9.98 1.13 34.05
N THR A 10 -8.83 1.30 33.39
CA THR A 10 -8.51 2.47 32.57
C THR A 10 -9.16 2.28 31.20
N PRO A 11 -10.08 3.17 30.78
CA PRO A 11 -10.59 3.13 29.42
C PRO A 11 -9.41 3.31 28.45
N PRO A 12 -9.36 2.56 27.33
CA PRO A 12 -8.29 2.73 26.36
C PRO A 12 -8.28 4.17 25.87
N GLN A 13 -7.16 4.86 26.05
CA GLN A 13 -6.92 6.12 25.37
C GLN A 13 -6.68 5.79 23.89
N TYR A 14 -7.72 5.98 23.09
CA TYR A 14 -7.60 5.89 21.64
C TYR A 14 -6.67 7.00 21.15
N LEU A 15 -5.71 6.64 20.30
CA LEU A 15 -4.99 7.63 19.52
C LEU A 15 -6.00 8.44 18.72
N GLN A 16 -5.74 9.74 18.55
CA GLN A 16 -6.58 10.59 17.71
C GLN A 16 -6.64 9.97 16.31
N THR A 17 -7.84 9.53 15.91
CA THR A 17 -8.10 9.03 14.57
C THR A 17 -8.55 10.20 13.71
N PHE A 18 -7.89 10.38 12.57
CA PHE A 18 -8.35 11.31 11.56
C PHE A 18 -9.49 10.63 10.78
N LYS A 19 -10.62 11.33 10.59
CA LYS A 19 -11.72 10.82 9.76
C LYS A 19 -11.30 10.55 8.31
N GLN A 20 -10.23 11.19 7.85
CA GLN A 20 -9.69 11.07 6.49
C GLN A 20 -8.16 11.06 6.50
N PRO A 21 -7.50 10.39 5.54
CA PRO A 21 -6.05 10.49 5.37
C PRO A 21 -5.63 11.94 5.11
N ARG A 22 -4.43 12.34 5.56
CA ARG A 22 -3.87 13.70 5.39
C ARG A 22 -3.66 14.12 3.93
N TYR A 23 -3.75 13.17 3.01
CA TYR A 23 -3.74 13.39 1.57
C TYR A 23 -5.08 12.92 1.00
N GLN A 24 -5.72 13.73 0.16
CA GLN A 24 -6.89 13.32 -0.62
C GLN A 24 -6.41 12.42 -1.76
N THR A 25 -6.26 11.12 -1.49
CA THR A 25 -5.82 10.11 -2.48
C THR A 25 -6.94 9.15 -2.90
N ALA A 26 -8.16 9.35 -2.39
CA ALA A 26 -9.31 8.51 -2.71
C ALA A 26 -9.57 8.47 -4.23
N ASP A 27 -9.59 9.63 -4.88
CA ASP A 27 -9.82 9.75 -6.32
C ASP A 27 -8.76 9.02 -7.16
N LEU A 28 -7.50 9.02 -6.69
CA LEU A 28 -6.41 8.29 -7.34
C LEU A 28 -6.61 6.78 -7.23
N ILE A 29 -6.99 6.30 -6.03
CA ILE A 29 -7.30 4.87 -5.83
C ILE A 29 -8.51 4.46 -6.68
N ASP A 30 -9.50 5.33 -6.82
CA ASP A 30 -10.68 5.09 -7.66
C ASP A 30 -10.34 5.06 -9.14
N THR A 31 -9.48 5.98 -9.58
CA THR A 31 -8.98 6.00 -10.96
C THR A 31 -8.22 4.72 -11.27
N LEU A 32 -7.33 4.28 -10.38
CA LEU A 32 -6.61 3.01 -10.54
C LEU A 32 -7.57 1.81 -10.49
N ALA A 33 -8.61 1.85 -9.66
CA ALA A 33 -9.58 0.78 -9.63
C ALA A 33 -10.32 0.63 -10.96
N ILE A 34 -10.66 1.75 -11.61
CA ILE A 34 -11.28 1.75 -12.95
C ILE A 34 -10.28 1.30 -14.02
N ASP A 35 -9.08 1.90 -14.06
CA ASP A 35 -8.05 1.64 -15.08
C ASP A 35 -7.60 0.16 -15.11
N TYR A 36 -7.65 -0.51 -13.96
CA TYR A 36 -7.21 -1.90 -13.79
C TYR A 36 -8.36 -2.88 -13.51
N ASP A 37 -9.62 -2.47 -13.69
CA ASP A 37 -10.82 -3.32 -13.47
C ASP A 37 -10.88 -4.01 -12.08
N ILE A 38 -10.55 -3.26 -11.03
CA ILE A 38 -10.48 -3.74 -9.65
C ILE A 38 -11.79 -3.40 -8.92
N GLY A 39 -12.67 -4.39 -8.78
CA GLY A 39 -13.93 -4.22 -8.04
C GLY A 39 -13.80 -4.06 -6.51
N ASN A 40 -12.65 -4.41 -5.93
CA ASN A 40 -12.40 -4.29 -4.48
C ASN A 40 -11.15 -3.43 -4.21
N ARG A 41 -11.34 -2.20 -3.74
CA ARG A 41 -10.25 -1.26 -3.38
C ARG A 41 -9.18 -1.85 -2.47
N ASN A 42 -9.52 -2.85 -1.64
CA ASN A 42 -8.53 -3.52 -0.77
C ASN A 42 -7.49 -4.36 -1.53
N ARG A 43 -7.63 -4.54 -2.85
CA ARG A 43 -6.63 -5.11 -3.75
C ARG A 43 -5.58 -4.08 -4.20
N ILE A 44 -5.80 -2.80 -3.93
CA ILE A 44 -4.83 -1.74 -4.17
C ILE A 44 -4.09 -1.50 -2.87
N LYS A 45 -2.77 -1.69 -2.88
CA LYS A 45 -1.88 -1.49 -1.74
C LYS A 45 -1.03 -0.26 -1.97
N PRO A 46 -1.50 0.92 -1.52
CA PRO A 46 -0.71 2.13 -1.61
C PRO A 46 0.50 2.04 -0.68
N THR A 47 1.61 2.67 -1.07
CA THR A 47 2.89 2.77 -0.33
C THR A 47 3.87 1.60 -0.51
N ILE A 48 5.15 1.95 -0.35
CA ILE A 48 6.30 1.05 -0.43
C ILE A 48 6.22 -0.07 0.62
N ALA A 49 5.78 0.25 1.85
CA ALA A 49 5.71 -0.71 2.94
C ALA A 49 4.62 -1.77 2.69
N GLU A 50 3.44 -1.36 2.21
CA GLU A 50 2.40 -2.31 1.85
C GLU A 50 2.80 -3.16 0.64
N ALA A 51 3.44 -2.53 -0.36
CA ALA A 51 3.95 -3.20 -1.56
C ALA A 51 4.98 -4.29 -1.22
N THR A 52 5.97 -3.94 -0.41
CA THR A 52 6.99 -4.88 0.08
C THR A 52 6.33 -6.05 0.82
N ARG A 53 5.39 -5.76 1.72
CA ARG A 53 4.67 -6.79 2.48
C ARG A 53 3.83 -7.69 1.58
N ALA A 54 3.25 -7.17 0.50
CA ALA A 54 2.50 -7.95 -0.48
C ALA A 54 3.41 -8.96 -1.18
N ILE A 55 4.56 -8.53 -1.71
CA ILE A 55 5.54 -9.42 -2.37
C ILE A 55 6.05 -10.50 -1.40
N LEU A 56 6.33 -10.13 -0.14
CA LEU A 56 6.89 -11.08 0.83
C LEU A 56 5.91 -12.16 1.30
N ARG A 57 4.60 -11.99 1.07
CA ARG A 57 3.57 -12.87 1.66
C ARG A 57 2.56 -13.42 0.64
N ARG A 58 2.56 -12.91 -0.58
CA ARG A 58 1.56 -13.19 -1.63
C ARG A 58 2.23 -13.14 -3.00
N ASP A 59 1.43 -13.39 -4.03
CA ASP A 59 1.80 -13.27 -5.44
C ASP A 59 1.08 -12.05 -6.05
N PRO A 60 1.69 -10.85 -6.05
CA PRO A 60 1.05 -9.65 -6.58
C PRO A 60 1.02 -9.67 -8.12
N GLU A 61 -0.06 -9.13 -8.69
CA GLU A 61 -0.25 -9.07 -10.14
C GLU A 61 0.75 -8.11 -10.81
N ARG A 62 1.01 -6.95 -10.19
CA ARG A 62 2.02 -5.97 -10.64
C ARG A 62 2.34 -4.89 -9.61
N ILE A 63 3.46 -4.21 -9.85
CA ILE A 63 3.90 -3.01 -9.13
C ILE A 63 3.86 -1.79 -10.05
N LEU A 64 3.30 -0.70 -9.54
CA LEU A 64 3.29 0.62 -10.19
C LEU A 64 4.28 1.52 -9.44
N LEU A 65 5.19 2.17 -10.15
CA LEU A 65 6.17 3.10 -9.57
C LEU A 65 6.01 4.52 -10.11
N ALA A 66 6.27 5.52 -9.27
CA ALA A 66 6.29 6.92 -9.70
C ALA A 66 7.54 7.20 -10.55
N THR A 67 8.68 6.61 -10.19
CA THR A 67 9.92 6.66 -10.97
C THR A 67 10.65 5.32 -10.87
N ALA A 68 11.46 5.00 -11.89
CA ALA A 68 12.24 3.77 -11.96
C ALA A 68 13.38 3.71 -10.93
N ASP A 69 13.82 4.85 -10.42
CA ASP A 69 15.10 5.01 -9.71
C ASP A 69 14.96 5.61 -8.31
N HIS A 70 13.75 5.69 -7.74
CA HIS A 70 13.56 6.26 -6.41
C HIS A 70 14.41 5.50 -5.38
N PRO A 71 15.18 6.19 -4.50
CA PRO A 71 16.04 5.51 -3.54
C PRO A 71 15.24 4.59 -2.60
N ASP A 72 14.06 5.02 -2.15
CA ASP A 72 13.24 4.21 -1.24
C ASP A 72 12.62 2.96 -1.88
N THR A 73 12.64 2.84 -3.22
CA THR A 73 12.08 1.67 -3.90
C THR A 73 13.14 0.62 -4.28
N VAL A 74 14.40 0.79 -3.87
CA VAL A 74 15.50 -0.16 -4.18
C VAL A 74 15.18 -1.59 -3.74
N LEU A 75 14.78 -1.79 -2.47
CA LEU A 75 14.40 -3.11 -1.98
C LEU A 75 13.21 -3.69 -2.75
N LEU A 76 12.21 -2.86 -3.02
CA LEU A 76 11.02 -3.26 -3.77
C LEU A 76 11.38 -3.76 -5.17
N ARG A 77 12.21 -3.01 -5.92
CA ARG A 77 12.67 -3.39 -7.26
C ARG A 77 13.50 -4.67 -7.25
N HIS A 78 14.38 -4.84 -6.26
CA HIS A 78 15.16 -6.06 -6.09
C HIS A 78 14.23 -7.28 -5.89
N LEU A 79 13.25 -7.18 -4.99
CA LEU A 79 12.29 -8.26 -4.74
C LEU A 79 11.43 -8.60 -5.98
N CYS A 80 11.07 -7.60 -6.78
CA CYS A 80 10.35 -7.84 -8.04
C CYS A 80 11.21 -8.59 -9.04
N SER A 81 12.48 -8.22 -9.17
CA SER A 81 13.42 -8.89 -10.07
C SER A 81 13.64 -10.36 -9.69
N GLU A 82 13.77 -10.65 -8.40
CA GLU A 82 13.95 -12.02 -7.89
C GLU A 82 12.72 -12.92 -8.12
N ARG A 83 11.54 -12.33 -8.31
CA ARG A 83 10.25 -13.02 -8.39
C ARG A 83 9.58 -12.89 -9.76
N ASP A 84 10.24 -12.26 -10.73
CA ASP A 84 9.70 -11.95 -12.06
C ASP A 84 8.35 -11.20 -12.02
N ILE A 85 8.22 -10.25 -11.09
CA ILE A 85 7.01 -9.43 -10.94
C ILE A 85 7.10 -8.20 -11.84
N ASN A 86 6.05 -7.99 -12.64
CA ASN A 86 5.95 -6.86 -13.56
C ASN A 86 5.95 -5.51 -12.83
N ILE A 87 6.85 -4.60 -13.26
CA ILE A 87 6.90 -3.20 -12.83
C ILE A 87 6.45 -2.30 -13.99
N THR A 88 5.53 -1.37 -13.71
CA THR A 88 5.15 -0.30 -14.64
C THR A 88 5.44 1.06 -14.01
N VAL A 89 6.17 1.94 -14.72
CA VAL A 89 6.45 3.29 -14.24
C VAL A 89 5.39 4.25 -14.79
N LEU A 90 4.62 4.89 -13.90
CA LEU A 90 3.50 5.76 -14.26
C LEU A 90 3.77 7.26 -14.05
N GLY A 91 4.94 7.62 -13.53
CA GLY A 91 5.29 9.03 -13.34
C GLY A 91 4.42 9.71 -12.28
N ALA A 92 4.10 10.97 -12.55
CA ALA A 92 3.27 11.80 -11.68
C ALA A 92 1.83 11.28 -11.45
N LYS A 93 1.36 10.31 -12.25
CA LYS A 93 -0.01 9.77 -12.16
C LYS A 93 -0.33 9.10 -10.84
N ILE A 94 0.68 8.58 -10.14
CA ILE A 94 0.49 7.88 -8.86
C ILE A 94 0.96 8.68 -7.66
N LEU A 95 1.45 9.92 -7.84
CA LEU A 95 1.82 10.77 -6.73
C LEU A 95 0.60 11.06 -5.84
N PRO A 96 0.76 11.11 -4.50
CA PRO A 96 2.03 11.14 -3.77
C PRO A 96 2.65 9.76 -3.47
N TYR A 97 2.14 8.67 -4.04
CA TYR A 97 2.69 7.34 -3.80
C TYR A 97 3.89 7.06 -4.71
N GLN A 98 5.02 6.67 -4.11
CA GLN A 98 6.19 6.22 -4.86
C GLN A 98 6.05 4.81 -5.40
N ALA A 99 5.20 4.00 -4.76
CA ALA A 99 4.88 2.65 -5.16
C ALA A 99 3.43 2.30 -4.80
N ILE A 100 2.77 1.55 -5.67
CA ILE A 100 1.47 0.92 -5.46
C ILE A 100 1.55 -0.52 -5.95
N THR A 101 0.98 -1.46 -5.20
CA THR A 101 0.86 -2.86 -5.63
C THR A 101 -0.58 -3.22 -5.89
N LEU A 102 -0.81 -3.93 -6.99
CA LEU A 102 -2.09 -4.57 -7.29
C LEU A 102 -1.96 -6.05 -6.92
N ILE A 103 -2.83 -6.53 -6.02
CA ILE A 103 -2.86 -7.91 -5.52
C ILE A 103 -4.19 -8.56 -5.77
#